data_AF-A0A848VP54-F1
#
_entry.id   AF-A0A848VP54-F1
#
_cell.length_a   1.000
_cell.length_b   1.000
_cell.length_c   1.000
_cell.angle_alpha   90.00
_cell.angle_beta   90.00
_cell.angle_gamma   90.00
#
_symmetry.space_group_name_H-M   'P 1'
#
loop_
_entity.id
_entity.type
_entity.pdbx_description
1 polymer ?
#
loop_
_entity_poly.entity_id
_entity_poly.type
_entity_poly.pdbx_seq_one_letter_code
_entity_poly.pdbx_strand_id
1 'polypeptide(L)'
;KAEAKPAKKAAPKKKAAAKGDKLTKIEGIGPKIAGLLTDAGIDTFAKLAKAEVSRLREVLTEAGPRYNSHTPDTWPQQAALAAEGDWDALQKLQDELDGGRPA
;
A
#
# COMPACT_ATOMS: atom_id res chain seq x y z
N LYS A 1 -16.36 -17.06 21.89
CA LYS A 1 -15.32 -16.22 21.27
C LYS A 1 -15.35 -16.50 19.78
N ALA A 2 -15.98 -15.63 19.00
CA ALA A 2 -16.14 -15.83 17.57
C ALA A 2 -16.08 -14.47 16.88
N GLU A 3 -14.95 -14.18 16.25
CA GLU A 3 -14.76 -13.26 15.13
C GLU A 3 -13.65 -13.94 14.31
N ALA A 4 -13.89 -14.87 13.36
CA ALA A 4 -14.63 -14.77 12.09
C ALA A 4 -14.15 -13.54 11.30
N LYS A 5 -13.46 -13.65 10.14
CA LYS A 5 -13.82 -14.48 8.99
C LYS A 5 -12.61 -14.87 8.09
N PRO A 6 -12.70 -16.04 7.43
CA PRO A 6 -11.68 -16.60 6.54
C PRO A 6 -11.80 -16.06 5.09
N ALA A 7 -10.67 -16.09 4.38
CA ALA A 7 -10.47 -16.07 2.93
C ALA A 7 -11.66 -15.72 2.01
N LYS A 8 -11.50 -14.67 1.19
CA LYS A 8 -12.13 -14.61 -0.13
C LYS A 8 -11.07 -14.32 -1.20
N LYS A 9 -10.80 -15.33 -2.02
CA LYS A 9 -10.27 -15.19 -3.38
C LYS A 9 -11.09 -14.12 -4.11
N ALA A 10 -10.58 -12.89 -4.20
CA ALA A 10 -10.97 -11.98 -5.26
C ALA A 10 -10.05 -12.26 -6.45
N ALA A 11 -10.64 -12.76 -7.53
CA ALA A 11 -9.96 -13.03 -8.79
C ALA A 11 -9.28 -11.76 -9.32
N PRO A 12 -8.11 -11.86 -9.96
CA PRO A 12 -7.42 -10.71 -10.53
C PRO A 12 -8.22 -10.20 -11.74
N LYS A 13 -9.08 -9.20 -11.53
CA LYS A 13 -9.66 -8.38 -12.60
C LYS A 13 -9.08 -7.00 -12.38
N LYS A 14 -8.02 -6.58 -13.06
CA LYS A 14 -7.88 -6.47 -14.51
C LYS A 14 -6.39 -6.36 -14.84
N LYS A 15 -5.91 -7.19 -15.77
CA LYS A 15 -4.61 -6.99 -16.44
C LYS A 15 -4.56 -5.56 -16.99
N ALA A 16 -3.84 -4.66 -16.34
CA ALA A 16 -3.18 -3.55 -17.03
C ALA A 16 -1.80 -4.08 -17.44
N ALA A 17 -1.65 -4.27 -18.73
CA ALA A 17 -0.46 -4.86 -19.33
C ALA A 17 0.80 -4.02 -19.02
N ALA A 18 1.86 -4.73 -18.64
CA ALA A 18 3.28 -4.34 -18.78
C ALA A 18 3.84 -3.15 -17.98
N LYS A 19 3.11 -2.57 -17.04
CA LYS A 19 3.67 -1.56 -16.11
C LYS A 19 3.00 -1.73 -14.75
N GLY A 20 3.78 -1.80 -13.67
CA GLY A 20 3.27 -2.00 -12.30
C GLY A 20 2.16 -1.02 -11.92
N ASP A 21 1.43 -1.34 -10.85
CA ASP A 21 0.36 -0.49 -10.36
C ASP A 21 0.90 0.88 -9.95
N LYS A 22 0.04 1.90 -10.02
CA LYS A 22 0.39 3.26 -9.57
C LYS A 22 0.32 3.33 -8.05
N LEU A 23 1.35 2.83 -7.37
CA LEU A 23 1.47 2.86 -5.91
C LEU A 23 1.37 4.28 -5.33
N THR A 24 1.60 5.32 -6.13
CA THR A 24 1.36 6.72 -5.76
C THR A 24 -0.11 7.07 -5.50
N LYS A 25 -1.05 6.14 -5.67
CA LYS A 25 -2.44 6.26 -5.23
C LYS A 25 -2.60 6.07 -3.72
N ILE A 26 -1.63 5.44 -3.08
CA ILE A 26 -1.57 5.23 -1.64
C ILE A 26 -0.99 6.48 -1.00
N GLU A 27 -1.61 6.95 0.07
CA GLU A 27 -1.19 8.17 0.73
C GLU A 27 0.14 7.94 1.46
N GLY A 28 1.01 8.94 1.45
CA GLY A 28 2.37 8.78 1.94
C GLY A 28 3.31 8.05 0.96
N ILE A 29 2.81 7.45 -0.13
CA ILE A 29 3.66 6.89 -1.20
C ILE A 29 3.88 7.92 -2.31
N GLY A 30 4.98 8.65 -2.23
CA GLY A 30 5.45 9.51 -3.32
C GLY A 30 6.07 8.71 -4.48
N PRO A 31 6.34 9.36 -5.64
CA PRO A 31 6.95 8.70 -6.81
C PRO A 31 8.31 8.05 -6.50
N LYS A 32 9.07 8.61 -5.55
CA LYS A 32 10.35 8.03 -5.10
C LYS A 32 10.13 6.74 -4.29
N ILE A 33 9.18 6.76 -3.36
CA ILE A 33 8.83 5.59 -2.55
C ILE A 33 8.26 4.49 -3.44
N ALA A 34 7.39 4.83 -4.39
CA ALA A 34 6.89 3.88 -5.38
C ALA A 34 8.04 3.20 -6.16
N GLY A 35 9.09 3.96 -6.52
CA GLY A 35 10.31 3.42 -7.11
C GLY A 35 11.01 2.42 -6.19
N LEU A 36 11.28 2.81 -4.94
CA LEU A 36 11.93 1.95 -3.93
C LEU A 36 11.16 0.65 -3.67
N LEU A 37 9.83 0.73 -3.59
CA LEU A 37 8.96 -0.44 -3.41
C LEU A 37 9.01 -1.34 -4.65
N THR A 38 8.97 -0.75 -5.85
CA THR A 38 9.09 -1.49 -7.10
C THR A 38 10.44 -2.21 -7.19
N ASP A 39 11.52 -1.54 -6.81
CA ASP A 39 12.88 -2.12 -6.74
C ASP A 39 12.95 -3.26 -5.70
N ALA A 40 12.19 -3.14 -4.60
CA ALA A 40 12.01 -4.21 -3.61
C ALA A 40 11.06 -5.34 -4.07
N GLY A 41 10.58 -5.30 -5.32
CA GLY A 41 9.68 -6.30 -5.91
C GLY A 41 8.18 -6.08 -5.61
N ILE A 42 7.84 -5.01 -4.90
CA ILE A 42 6.49 -4.57 -4.56
C ILE A 42 6.05 -3.56 -5.61
N ASP A 43 5.60 -4.07 -6.75
CA ASP A 43 5.22 -3.29 -7.94
C ASP A 43 3.69 -3.21 -8.16
N THR A 44 2.90 -3.79 -7.26
CA THR A 44 1.45 -3.93 -7.39
C THR A 44 0.75 -3.70 -6.06
N PHE A 45 -0.49 -3.22 -6.09
CA PHE A 45 -1.31 -3.01 -4.90
C PHE A 45 -1.49 -4.33 -4.14
N ALA A 46 -1.69 -5.43 -4.85
CA ALA A 46 -1.83 -6.75 -4.22
C ALA A 46 -0.56 -7.23 -3.51
N LYS A 47 0.63 -6.86 -3.99
CA LYS A 47 1.90 -7.15 -3.30
C LYS A 47 2.09 -6.23 -2.09
N LEU A 48 1.77 -4.95 -2.23
CA LEU A 48 1.86 -3.97 -1.14
C LEU A 48 0.88 -4.31 0.00
N ALA A 49 -0.34 -4.74 -0.33
CA ALA A 49 -1.33 -5.20 0.64
C ALA A 49 -0.89 -6.43 1.44
N LYS A 50 0.02 -7.24 0.88
CA LYS A 50 0.60 -8.42 1.53
C LYS A 50 1.97 -8.17 2.15
N ALA A 51 2.54 -6.99 1.91
CA ALA A 51 3.84 -6.63 2.44
C ALA A 51 3.70 -6.35 3.94
N GLU A 52 4.65 -6.84 4.73
CA GLU A 52 4.69 -6.51 6.14
C GLU A 52 5.19 -5.08 6.35
N VAL A 53 4.59 -4.38 7.31
CA VAL A 53 4.99 -3.01 7.69
C VAL A 53 6.47 -2.95 8.05
N SER A 54 6.99 -3.96 8.73
CA SER A 54 8.42 -4.10 9.03
C SER A 54 9.28 -4.09 7.77
N ARG A 55 8.88 -4.84 6.74
CA ARG A 55 9.60 -4.89 5.45
C ARG A 55 9.54 -3.56 4.72
N LEU A 56 8.38 -2.90 4.72
CA LEU A 56 8.24 -1.56 4.13
C LEU A 56 9.16 -0.56 4.84
N ARG A 57 9.23 -0.63 6.17
CA ARG A 57 10.09 0.23 6.98
C ARG A 57 11.58 -0.03 6.73
N GLU A 58 11.99 -1.28 6.54
CA GLU A 58 13.35 -1.62 6.11
C GLU A 58 13.69 -0.94 4.78
N VAL A 59 12.82 -1.08 3.76
CA VAL A 59 13.04 -0.47 2.44
C VAL A 59 13.18 1.06 2.54
N LEU A 60 12.36 1.72 3.36
CA LEU A 60 12.46 3.16 3.59
C LEU A 60 13.74 3.55 4.33
N THR A 61 14.14 2.75 5.32
CA THR A 61 15.37 2.98 6.10
C THR A 61 16.61 2.84 5.22
N GLU A 62 16.65 1.82 4.38
CA GLU A 62 17.75 1.56 3.43
C GLU A 62 17.85 2.65 2.37
N ALA A 63 16.71 3.20 1.94
CA ALA A 63 16.66 4.34 1.02
C ALA A 63 17.14 5.66 1.65
N GLY A 64 17.22 5.73 2.97
CA GLY A 64 17.86 6.80 3.73
C GLY A 64 16.92 7.59 4.64
N PRO A 65 17.49 8.42 5.53
CA PRO A 65 16.78 9.06 6.65
C PRO A 65 15.65 10.00 6.22
N ARG A 66 15.65 10.48 4.98
CA ARG A 66 14.58 11.33 4.42
C ARG A 66 13.22 10.62 4.32
N TYR A 67 13.21 9.30 4.26
CA TYR A 67 11.98 8.50 4.17
C TYR A 67 11.49 8.03 5.53
N ASN A 68 12.29 8.17 6.59
CA ASN A 68 11.99 7.67 7.93
C ASN A 68 10.82 8.42 8.62
N SER A 69 10.47 9.61 8.12
CA SER A 69 9.30 10.36 8.56
C SER A 69 7.97 9.84 7.97
N HIS A 70 8.03 8.92 7.00
CA HIS A 70 6.84 8.28 6.45
C HIS A 70 6.49 7.03 7.27
N THR A 71 5.20 6.82 7.44
CA THR A 71 4.65 5.77 8.29
C THR A 71 3.97 4.73 7.40
N PRO A 72 4.58 3.56 7.15
CA PRO A 72 4.02 2.56 6.23
C PRO A 72 2.88 1.75 6.85
N ASP A 73 2.48 2.01 8.10
CA ASP A 73 1.47 1.24 8.84
C ASP A 73 0.12 1.16 8.10
N THR A 74 -0.27 2.22 7.41
CA THR A 74 -1.55 2.31 6.68
C THR A 74 -1.45 1.87 5.22
N TRP A 75 -0.24 1.72 4.68
CA TRP A 75 -0.04 1.40 3.26
C TRP A 75 -0.59 0.04 2.86
N PRO A 76 -0.41 -1.05 3.62
CA PRO A 76 -1.01 -2.34 3.26
C PRO A 76 -2.54 -2.28 3.23
N GLN A 77 -3.15 -1.55 4.17
CA GLN A 77 -4.61 -1.41 4.23
C GLN A 77 -5.15 -0.60 3.05
N GLN A 78 -4.54 0.55 2.75
CA GLN A 78 -4.88 1.36 1.58
C GLN A 78 -4.67 0.57 0.27
N ALA A 79 -3.59 -0.21 0.18
CA ALA A 79 -3.29 -1.03 -0.98
C ALA A 79 -4.27 -2.19 -1.14
N ALA A 80 -4.82 -2.75 -0.06
CA ALA A 80 -5.87 -3.75 -0.14
C ALA A 80 -7.12 -3.17 -0.83
N LEU A 81 -7.58 -1.98 -0.39
CA LEU A 81 -8.70 -1.28 -1.01
C LEU A 81 -8.43 -0.96 -2.49
N ALA A 82 -7.23 -0.45 -2.80
CA ALA A 82 -6.83 -0.17 -4.18
C ALA A 82 -6.74 -1.45 -5.05
N ALA A 83 -6.32 -2.57 -4.48
CA ALA A 83 -6.26 -3.87 -5.17
C ALA A 83 -7.67 -4.44 -5.45
N GLU A 84 -8.63 -4.16 -4.57
CA GLU A 84 -10.05 -4.51 -4.76
C GLU A 84 -10.76 -3.53 -5.72
N GLY A 85 -10.16 -2.36 -5.95
CA GLY A 85 -10.75 -1.29 -6.77
C GLY A 85 -11.76 -0.43 -6.01
N ASP A 86 -11.79 -0.54 -4.69
CA ASP A 86 -12.67 0.21 -3.79
C ASP A 86 -12.10 1.61 -3.53
N TRP A 87 -12.10 2.44 -4.58
CA TRP A 87 -11.56 3.79 -4.54
C TRP A 87 -12.33 4.72 -3.60
N ASP A 88 -13.64 4.56 -3.45
CA ASP A 88 -14.46 5.32 -2.50
C ASP A 88 -14.07 5.03 -1.04
N ALA A 89 -13.86 3.75 -0.71
CA ALA A 89 -13.42 3.34 0.62
C ALA A 89 -11.97 3.81 0.89
N LEU A 90 -11.11 3.73 -0.13
CA LEU A 90 -9.75 4.27 -0.04
C LEU A 90 -9.76 5.77 0.23
N GLN A 91 -10.59 6.53 -0.49
CA GLN A 91 -10.69 7.97 -0.31
C GLN A 91 -11.19 8.31 1.10
N LYS A 92 -12.25 7.64 1.58
CA LYS A 92 -12.73 7.85 2.93
C LYS A 92 -11.67 7.55 3.99
N LEU A 93 -10.91 6.46 3.81
CA LEU A 93 -9.79 6.15 4.69
C LEU A 93 -8.72 7.25 4.63
N GLN A 94 -8.40 7.77 3.44
CA GLN A 94 -7.45 8.88 3.26
C GLN A 94 -7.93 10.18 3.90
N ASP A 95 -9.23 10.48 3.84
CA ASP A 95 -9.82 11.65 4.49
C ASP A 95 -9.72 11.59 6.03
N GLU A 96 -9.65 10.39 6.59
CA GLU A 96 -9.44 10.16 8.04
C GLU A 96 -7.95 10.16 8.44
N LEU A 97 -7.04 10.14 7.46
CA LEU A 97 -5.59 10.16 7.70
C LEU A 97 -5.02 11.58 7.56
N ASP A 98 -3.99 11.88 8.33
CA ASP A 98 -3.17 13.09 8.18
C ASP A 98 -1.82 12.74 7.54
N GLY A 99 -1.77 12.79 6.20
CA GLY A 99 -0.56 12.50 5.44
C GLY A 99 -0.14 11.03 5.50
N GLY A 100 -1.11 10.12 5.57
CA GLY A 100 -0.90 8.68 5.69
C GLY A 100 -0.67 8.18 7.13
N ARG A 101 -0.86 9.04 8.15
CA ARG A 101 -0.84 8.67 9.57
C ARG A 101 -2.25 8.77 10.17
N PRO A 102 -2.59 7.95 11.18
CA PRO A 102 -3.81 8.17 11.93
C PRO A 102 -3.81 9.60 12.50
N ALA A 103 -4.88 10.36 12.24
CA ALA A 103 -5.10 11.70 12.75
C ALA A 103 -5.19 11.75 14.29
#